data_AF-A0A6M0P6J6-F1
#
_entry.id   AF-A0A6M0P6J6-F1
#
_cell.length_a   1.000
_cell.length_b   1.000
_cell.length_c   1.000
_cell.angle_alpha   90.00
_cell.angle_beta   90.00
_cell.angle_gamma   90.00
#
_symmetry.space_group_name_H-M   'P 1'
#
loop_
_entity.id
_entity.type
_entity.pdbx_description
1 polymer ?
#
loop_
_entity_poly.entity_id
_entity_poly.type
_entity_poly.pdbx_seq_one_letter_code
_entity_poly.pdbx_strand_id
1 'polypeptide(L)' 'MGRISMLFIVIGLILIICMMHNLTLYQKRRIYPPKKMIRKRILFLGGGGIFCFILALFISLI' A
#
# COMPACT_ATOMS: atom_id res chain seq x y z
N MET A 1 15.73 6.79 16.93
CA MET A 1 14.47 6.60 16.18
C MET A 1 14.61 6.54 14.66
N GLY A 2 15.48 7.32 14.00
CA GLY A 2 15.44 7.50 12.53
C GLY A 2 15.59 6.24 11.64
N ARG A 3 16.24 5.17 12.12
CA ARG A 3 16.34 3.91 11.36
C ARG A 3 15.03 3.13 11.31
N ILE A 4 14.21 3.24 12.36
CA ILE A 4 12.94 2.53 12.47
C ILE A 4 11.91 3.23 11.58
N SER A 5 11.86 4.57 11.62
CA SER A 5 11.00 5.35 10.72
C SER A 5 11.34 5.12 9.24
N MET A 6 12.63 5.03 8.88
CA MET A 6 13.07 4.64 7.53
C MET A 6 12.50 3.29 7.07
N LEU A 7 12.52 2.26 7.94
CA LEU A 7 11.95 0.94 7.60
C LEU A 7 10.45 1.01 7.33
N PHE A 8 9.70 1.74 8.15
CA PHE A 8 8.26 1.92 7.95
C PHE A 8 7.94 2.72 6.67
N ILE A 9 8.77 3.71 6.32
CA ILE A 9 8.64 4.45 5.06
C ILE A 9 8.86 3.53 3.86
N VAL A 10 9.91 2.70 3.89
CA VAL A 10 10.21 1.74 2.81
C VAL A 10 9.09 0.71 2.67
N ILE A 11 8.58 0.17 3.77
CA ILE A 11 7.45 -0.78 3.77
C ILE A 11 6.17 -0.11 3.21
N GLY A 12 5.90 1.13 3.62
CA GLY A 12 4.79 1.92 3.09
C GLY A 12 4.90 2.15 1.58
N LEU A 13 6.09 2.47 1.09
CA LEU A 13 6.39 2.62 -0.34
C LEU A 13 6.12 1.33 -1.12
N ILE A 14 6.60 0.19 -0.62
CA ILE A 14 6.39 -1.12 -1.25
C ILE A 14 4.89 -1.45 -1.33
N LEU A 15 4.13 -1.17 -0.27
CA LEU A 15 2.68 -1.38 -0.23
C LEU A 15 1.94 -0.50 -1.25
N ILE A 16 2.36 0.76 -1.42
CA ILE A 16 1.81 1.68 -2.42
C ILE A 16 2.14 1.20 -3.84
N ILE A 17 3.38 0.76 -4.09
CA ILE A 17 3.78 0.21 -5.41
C ILE A 17 2.95 -1.04 -5.74
N CYS A 18 2.76 -1.94 -4.78
CA CYS A 18 1.87 -3.09 -4.92
C CYS A 18 0.42 -2.68 -5.20
N MET A 19 -0.08 -1.62 -4.56
CA MET A 19 -1.41 -1.07 -4.85
C MET A 19 -1.49 -0.57 -6.29
N MET A 20 -0.50 0.18 -6.77
CA MET A 20 -0.45 0.69 -8.15
C MET A 20 -0.40 -0.44 -9.19
N HIS A 21 0.31 -1.53 -8.91
CA HIS A 21 0.33 -2.72 -9.76
C HIS A 21 -1.06 -3.40 -9.83
N ASN A 22 -1.77 -3.47 -8.71
CA ASN A 22 -3.14 -3.99 -8.68
C ASN A 22 -4.14 -3.04 -9.38
N LEU A 23 -3.89 -1.73 -9.35
CA LEU A 23 -4.69 -0.70 -10.04
C LEU A 23 -4.55 -0.78 -11.56
N THR A 24 -3.33 -0.98 -12.06
CA THR A 24 -3.08 -1.20 -13.49
C THR A 24 -3.72 -2.50 -13.98
N LEU A 25 -3.68 -3.57 -13.17
CA LEU A 25 -4.44 -4.80 -13.44
C LEU A 25 -5.96 -4.58 -13.41
N TYR A 26 -6.47 -3.73 -12.52
CA TYR A 26 -7.90 -3.39 -12.46
C TYR A 26 -8.39 -2.65 -13.71
N GLN A 27 -7.54 -1.82 -14.30
CA GLN A 27 -7.85 -1.05 -15.51
C GLN A 27 -7.90 -1.91 -16.78
N LYS A 28 -7.17 -3.04 -16.84
CA LYS A 28 -7.23 -3.95 -17.99
C LYS A 28 -8.62 -4.60 -18.11
N ARG A 29 -9.34 -4.27 -19.19
CA ARG A 29 -10.63 -4.90 -19.54
C ARG A 29 -10.36 -6.31 -20.10
N ARG A 30 -11.01 -7.32 -19.52
CA ARG A 30 -11.07 -8.74 -19.95
C ARG A 30 -9.99 -9.71 -19.45
N ILE A 31 -9.34 -9.45 -18.32
CA ILE A 31 -8.43 -10.42 -17.69
C ILE A 31 -9.01 -10.86 -16.33
N TYR A 32 -9.20 -12.16 -16.15
CA TYR A 32 -9.46 -12.76 -14.83
C TYR A 32 -8.26 -12.42 -13.93
N PRO A 33 -8.43 -11.91 -12.70
CA PRO A 33 -9.52 -12.18 -11.75
C PRO A 33 -10.63 -11.11 -11.66
N PRO A 34 -11.79 -11.45 -11.04
CA PRO A 34 -12.94 -10.55 -10.91
C PRO A 34 -12.61 -9.24 -10.20
N LYS A 35 -13.09 -8.13 -10.77
CA LYS A 35 -12.89 -6.74 -10.28
C LYS A 35 -13.20 -6.55 -8.79
N LYS A 36 -14.17 -7.29 -8.25
CA LYS A 36 -14.52 -7.25 -6.82
C LYS A 36 -13.37 -7.70 -5.92
N MET A 37 -12.61 -8.72 -6.32
CA MET A 37 -11.44 -9.20 -5.56
C MET A 37 -10.27 -8.22 -5.65
N ILE A 38 -10.00 -7.69 -6.85
CA ILE A 38 -8.92 -6.71 -7.05
C ILE A 38 -9.20 -5.44 -6.24
N ARG A 39 -10.45 -4.96 -6.19
CA ARG A 39 -10.84 -3.80 -5.38
C ARG A 39 -10.59 -4.02 -3.89
N LYS A 40 -10.89 -5.20 -3.35
CA LYS A 40 -10.58 -5.54 -1.94
C LYS A 40 -9.07 -5.51 -1.67
N ARG A 41 -8.26 -6.04 -2.59
CA ARG A 41 -6.79 -6.01 -2.49
C ARG A 41 -6.24 -4.58 -2.55
N ILE A 42 -6.73 -3.75 -3.47
CA ILE A 42 -6.35 -2.33 -3.56
C ILE A 42 -6.69 -1.61 -2.26
N LEU A 43 -7.88 -1.84 -1.71
CA LEU A 43 -8.33 -1.19 -0.48
C LEU A 43 -7.51 -1.64 0.74
N PHE A 44 -7.16 -2.92 0.80
CA PHE A 44 -6.30 -3.46 1.86
C PHE A 44 -4.84 -2.97 1.74
N LEU A 45 -4.27 -3.00 0.53
CA LEU A 45 -2.90 -2.53 0.26
C LEU A 45 -2.77 -1.02 0.46
N GLY A 46 -3.73 -0.24 -0.05
CA GLY A 46 -3.77 1.21 0.14
C GLY A 46 -3.99 1.59 1.59
N GLY A 47 -4.93 0.95 2.28
CA GLY A 47 -5.16 1.14 3.71
C GLY A 47 -3.94 0.80 4.56
N GLY A 48 -3.29 -0.34 4.28
CA GLY A 48 -2.07 -0.78 4.96
C GLY A 48 -0.88 0.15 4.70
N GLY A 49 -0.74 0.67 3.48
CA GLY A 49 0.29 1.65 3.13
C GLY A 49 0.11 2.97 3.89
N ILE A 50 -1.10 3.53 3.88
CA ILE A 50 -1.42 4.76 4.62
C ILE A 50 -1.20 4.56 6.13
N PHE A 51 -1.62 3.41 6.67
CA PHE A 51 -1.42 3.08 8.08
C PHE A 51 0.07 3.01 8.45
N CYS A 52 0.92 2.40 7.61
CA CYS A 52 2.37 2.40 7.82
C CYS A 52 2.97 3.81 7.80
N PHE A 53 2.49 4.71 6.94
CA PHE A 53 2.93 6.11 6.92
C PHE A 53 2.54 6.87 8.20
N ILE A 54 1.32 6.66 8.70
CA ILE A 54 0.86 7.27 9.97
C ILE A 54 1.72 6.78 11.14
N LEU A 55 2.01 5.48 11.20
CA LEU A 55 2.92 4.91 12.20
C LEU A 55 4.33 5.47 12.09
N ALA A 56 4.87 5.59 10.87
CA ALA A 56 6.19 6.17 10.65
C ALA A 56 6.28 7.61 11.17
N LEU A 57 5.24 8.42 10.94
CA LEU A 57 5.15 9.80 11.44
C LEU A 57 5.09 9.84 12.96
N PHE A 58 4.26 9.01 13.60
CA PHE A 58 4.18 8.91 15.05
C PHE A 58 5.53 8.53 15.68
N ILE A 59 6.21 7.53 15.11
CA ILE A 59 7.52 7.06 15.58
C ILE A 59 8.64 8.08 15.32
N SER A 60 8.48 8.94 14.31
CA SER A 60 9.44 10.00 14.01
C SER A 60 9.25 11.25 14.87
N LEU A 61 8.04 11.46 15.41
CA LEU A 61 7.70 12.59 16.27
C LEU A 61 8.09 12.32 17.74
N ILE A 62 8.13 11.04 18.14
CA ILE A 62 8.57 10.57 19.46
C ILE A 62 10.10 10.51 19.54
#